data_AF-A0A821YQK7-F1
#
_entry.id   AF-A0A821YQK7-F1
#
_cell.length_a   1.000
_cell.length_b   1.000
_cell.length_c   1.000
_cell.angle_alpha   90.00
_cell.angle_beta   90.00
_cell.angle_gamma   90.00
#
_symmetry.space_group_name_H-M   'P 1'
#
loop_
_entity.id
_entity.type
_entity.pdbx_description
1 polymer ?
#
loop_
_entity_poly.entity_id
_entity_poly.type
_entity_poly.pdbx_seq_one_letter_code
_entity_poly.pdbx_strand_id
1 'polypeptide(L)'
;MTGRKATPTTTTTKTSTTTKGRILKKDKSKNLMRDLRIRKLCLNICVGESGDRLTRASKVLEQLTGQTPVFSKARYTVRSFGIRRNEKIGVFCTVRGEKAKEILEKGLKVKEYELHKGNFSEMGNFGFGIQEHIDLGIKYDPSIGIYGMDFYVVLGRAGFDIGKRKHKKARIGASHRITKDEAIKWFQQTYEGVILPGGKPKKSSGHQRRGKKK
;
A
#
# COMPACT_ATOMS: atom_id res chain seq x y z
N MET A 1 9.34 15.49 -81.57
CA MET A 1 9.65 14.90 -80.25
C MET A 1 9.47 16.01 -79.23
N THR A 2 8.57 16.05 -78.26
CA THR A 2 7.60 15.15 -77.61
C THR A 2 6.56 16.11 -77.00
N GLY A 3 5.26 15.99 -77.27
CA GLY A 3 4.33 15.46 -76.27
C GLY A 3 3.31 16.51 -75.78
N ARG A 4 2.07 16.40 -76.28
CA ARG A 4 0.80 17.04 -75.86
C ARG A 4 0.52 16.84 -74.34
N LYS A 5 -0.36 17.51 -73.59
CA LYS A 5 -1.72 18.06 -73.80
C LYS A 5 -2.22 18.75 -72.50
N ALA A 6 -3.38 19.42 -72.58
CA ALA A 6 -4.08 20.21 -71.55
C ALA A 6 -4.68 19.46 -70.33
N THR A 7 -5.20 20.27 -69.39
CA THR A 7 -5.77 20.10 -68.03
C THR A 7 -6.90 19.06 -67.83
N PRO A 8 -7.24 18.70 -66.57
CA PRO A 8 -8.48 19.22 -65.97
C PRO A 8 -8.48 19.45 -64.43
N THR A 9 -9.37 20.34 -63.99
CA THR A 9 -9.87 20.51 -62.61
C THR A 9 -10.82 19.35 -62.22
N THR A 10 -10.72 18.78 -61.02
CA THR A 10 -11.77 17.95 -60.36
C THR A 10 -11.47 17.95 -58.85
N THR A 11 -12.19 18.71 -58.01
CA THR A 11 -13.45 18.36 -57.33
C THR A 11 -13.38 17.10 -56.47
N THR A 12 -13.39 17.31 -55.15
CA THR A 12 -14.04 16.51 -54.09
C THR A 12 -13.91 14.98 -54.11
N THR A 13 -13.39 14.43 -53.01
CA THR A 13 -14.10 13.37 -52.26
C THR A 13 -13.64 13.36 -50.81
N LYS A 14 -14.43 14.04 -49.98
CA LYS A 14 -14.56 13.72 -48.56
C LYS A 14 -15.08 12.29 -48.49
N THR A 15 -14.28 11.35 -47.97
CA THR A 15 -14.85 10.12 -47.41
C THR A 15 -14.98 10.32 -45.91
N SER A 16 -16.09 10.96 -45.57
CA SER A 16 -16.68 10.98 -44.25
C SER A 16 -17.17 9.57 -43.90
N THR A 17 -16.36 8.78 -43.20
CA THR A 17 -16.90 7.69 -42.39
C THR A 17 -17.21 8.23 -41.01
N THR A 18 -18.43 8.75 -40.91
CA THR A 18 -19.12 9.16 -39.69
C THR A 18 -19.10 8.04 -38.65
N THR A 19 -18.16 8.11 -37.71
CA THR A 19 -18.24 7.35 -36.46
C THR A 19 -18.45 8.34 -35.34
N LYS A 20 -19.64 8.26 -34.73
CA LYS A 20 -20.16 9.11 -33.65
C LYS A 20 -19.06 9.54 -32.66
N GLY A 21 -19.01 10.84 -32.39
CA GLY A 21 -17.97 11.51 -31.60
C GLY A 21 -17.64 10.81 -30.27
N ARG A 22 -16.57 10.01 -30.28
CA ARG A 22 -15.75 9.80 -29.10
C ARG A 22 -14.62 10.80 -29.20
N ILE A 23 -14.71 11.89 -28.44
CA ILE A 23 -13.54 12.66 -28.03
C ILE A 23 -12.52 11.63 -27.55
N LEU A 24 -11.41 11.47 -28.28
CA LEU A 24 -10.28 10.66 -27.86
C LEU A 24 -9.88 11.19 -26.48
N LYS A 25 -10.32 10.49 -25.41
CA LYS A 25 -9.91 10.80 -24.05
C LYS A 25 -8.40 10.62 -24.08
N LYS A 26 -7.66 11.73 -24.12
CA LYS A 26 -6.20 11.75 -23.95
C LYS A 26 -5.88 10.80 -22.81
N ASP A 27 -5.08 9.77 -23.06
CA ASP A 27 -4.74 8.76 -22.05
C ASP A 27 -4.09 9.48 -20.87
N LYS A 28 -4.92 9.79 -19.86
CA LYS A 28 -4.49 10.54 -18.68
C LYS A 28 -3.48 9.73 -17.86
N SER A 29 -3.28 8.45 -18.18
CA SER A 29 -2.26 7.56 -17.61
C SER A 29 -0.83 7.99 -17.95
N LYS A 30 -0.60 8.74 -19.04
CA LYS A 30 0.75 9.24 -19.41
C LYS A 30 1.21 10.46 -18.60
N ASN A 31 0.46 10.90 -17.59
CA ASN A 31 0.84 12.06 -16.79
C ASN A 31 1.79 11.64 -15.66
N LEU A 32 3.02 12.15 -15.68
CA LEU A 32 4.07 11.93 -14.66
C LEU A 32 3.57 12.14 -13.22
N MET A 33 2.66 13.09 -12.98
CA MET A 33 2.11 13.36 -11.64
C MET A 33 1.15 12.28 -11.12
N ARG A 34 0.79 11.29 -11.96
CA ARG A 34 -0.04 10.14 -11.59
C ARG A 34 0.77 8.88 -11.27
N ASP A 35 2.09 8.95 -11.36
CA ASP A 35 2.95 7.83 -11.01
C ASP A 35 2.78 7.47 -9.53
N LEU A 36 2.70 6.17 -9.27
CA LEU A 36 2.56 5.61 -7.94
C LEU A 36 3.92 5.59 -7.27
N ARG A 37 3.95 6.07 -6.02
CA ARG A 37 5.13 6.03 -5.16
C ARG A 37 4.78 5.52 -3.78
N ILE A 38 5.76 4.94 -3.10
CA ILE A 38 5.66 4.60 -1.68
C ILE A 38 5.66 5.91 -0.90
N ARG A 39 4.56 6.17 -0.19
CA ARG A 39 4.41 7.38 0.62
C ARG A 39 4.99 7.20 2.02
N LYS A 40 4.74 6.04 2.62
CA LYS A 40 5.29 5.65 3.91
C LYS A 40 5.22 4.13 4.05
N LEU A 41 6.16 3.59 4.81
CA LEU A 41 6.13 2.24 5.34
C LEU A 41 5.86 2.35 6.85
N CYS A 42 4.82 1.66 7.33
CA CYS A 42 4.54 1.52 8.75
C CYS A 42 4.95 0.12 9.18
N LEU A 43 5.84 0.04 10.17
CA LEU A 43 6.26 -1.19 10.82
C LEU A 43 5.59 -1.27 12.18
N ASN A 44 5.02 -2.41 12.51
CA ASN A 44 4.30 -2.61 13.76
C ASN A 44 4.71 -3.95 14.40
N ILE A 45 5.05 -3.91 15.68
CA ILE A 45 5.22 -5.09 16.51
C ILE A 45 4.21 -5.00 17.65
N CYS A 46 3.30 -5.96 17.71
CA CYS A 46 2.35 -6.11 18.80
C CYS A 46 2.78 -7.31 19.65
N VAL A 47 3.22 -7.05 20.88
CA VAL A 47 3.70 -8.12 21.77
C VAL A 47 2.56 -8.69 22.62
N GLY A 48 1.56 -7.86 22.95
CA GLY A 48 0.41 -8.29 23.76
C GLY A 48 0.57 -8.05 25.26
N GLU A 49 1.74 -7.62 25.70
CA GLU A 49 2.07 -7.39 27.11
C GLU A 49 2.96 -6.14 27.30
N SER A 50 2.90 -5.54 28.48
CA SER A 50 3.89 -4.56 28.93
C SER A 50 5.17 -5.22 29.46
N GLY A 51 6.19 -4.40 29.74
CA GLY A 51 7.43 -4.83 30.39
C GLY A 51 8.62 -4.97 29.43
N ASP A 52 9.58 -5.80 29.81
CA ASP A 52 10.88 -5.90 29.16
C ASP A 52 10.81 -6.42 27.73
N ARG A 53 9.85 -7.31 27.45
CA ARG A 53 9.68 -7.83 26.10
C ARG A 53 9.27 -6.73 25.11
N LEU A 54 8.51 -5.73 25.56
CA LEU A 54 8.13 -4.59 24.74
C LEU A 54 9.29 -3.60 24.55
N THR A 55 10.12 -3.40 25.57
CA THR A 55 11.32 -2.53 25.46
C THR A 55 12.38 -3.14 24.55
N ARG A 56 12.54 -4.47 24.56
CA ARG A 56 13.40 -5.20 23.61
C ARG A 56 12.89 -5.09 22.17
N ALA A 57 11.58 -5.27 21.95
CA ALA A 57 10.97 -5.07 20.63
C ALA A 57 11.18 -3.65 20.09
N SER A 58 11.18 -2.64 20.97
CA SER A 58 11.53 -1.26 20.61
C SER A 58 12.96 -1.14 20.07
N LYS A 59 13.93 -1.81 20.71
CA LYS A 59 15.33 -1.81 20.25
C LYS A 59 15.48 -2.46 18.87
N VAL A 60 14.73 -3.53 18.59
CA VAL A 60 14.73 -4.18 17.25
C VAL A 60 14.26 -3.20 16.18
N LEU A 61 13.15 -2.49 16.40
CA LEU A 61 12.67 -1.51 15.44
C LEU A 61 13.62 -0.32 15.28
N GLU A 62 14.27 0.09 16.36
CA GLU A 62 15.28 1.15 16.32
C GLU A 62 16.50 0.73 15.50
N GLN A 63 17.01 -0.49 15.69
CA GLN A 63 18.09 -1.06 14.89
C GLN A 63 17.72 -1.17 13.41
N LEU A 64 16.49 -1.61 13.10
CA LEU A 64 16.02 -1.77 11.72
C LEU A 64 15.82 -0.42 11.02
N THR A 65 15.26 0.58 11.71
CA THR A 65 14.81 1.83 11.09
C THR A 65 15.76 3.02 11.30
N GLY A 66 16.63 2.95 12.30
CA GLY A 66 17.47 4.05 12.76
C GLY A 66 16.66 5.22 13.34
N GLN A 67 15.45 4.97 13.81
CA GLN A 67 14.55 5.97 14.40
C GLN A 67 14.00 5.46 15.73
N THR A 68 13.82 6.37 16.68
CA THR A 68 13.17 6.04 17.95
C THR A 68 11.69 5.73 17.71
N PRO A 69 11.23 4.50 17.99
CA PRO A 69 9.86 4.10 17.70
C PRO A 69 8.89 4.58 18.78
N VAL A 70 7.59 4.55 18.47
CA VAL A 70 6.53 5.04 19.36
C VAL A 70 5.76 3.87 19.98
N PHE A 71 5.57 3.93 21.29
CA PHE A 71 4.77 2.95 22.02
C PHE A 71 3.26 3.21 21.85
N SER A 72 2.52 2.15 21.51
CA SER A 72 1.06 2.13 21.42
C SER A 72 0.43 1.66 22.73
N LYS A 73 -0.68 2.29 23.10
CA LYS A 73 -1.43 2.01 24.33
C LYS A 73 -2.70 1.23 24.04
N ALA A 74 -3.10 0.39 24.99
CA ALA A 74 -4.38 -0.30 25.02
C ALA A 74 -5.55 0.68 25.03
N ARG A 75 -6.50 0.51 24.12
CA ARG A 75 -7.75 1.30 24.12
C ARG A 75 -8.75 0.81 25.16
N TYR A 76 -8.80 -0.50 25.39
CA TYR A 76 -9.76 -1.17 26.26
C TYR A 76 -9.06 -2.24 27.11
N THR A 77 -9.64 -2.55 28.27
CA THR A 77 -9.25 -3.71 29.07
C THR A 77 -9.91 -4.95 28.49
N VAL A 78 -9.13 -5.99 28.20
CA VAL A 78 -9.63 -7.26 27.65
C VAL A 78 -9.00 -8.40 28.43
N ARG A 79 -9.79 -9.05 29.30
CA ARG A 79 -9.30 -10.09 30.22
C ARG A 79 -8.76 -11.33 29.50
N SER A 80 -9.34 -11.70 28.35
CA SER A 80 -8.89 -12.87 27.57
C SER A 80 -7.46 -12.71 27.03
N PHE A 81 -7.02 -11.47 26.81
CA PHE A 81 -5.65 -11.17 26.37
C PHE A 81 -4.73 -10.74 27.51
N GLY A 82 -5.25 -10.61 28.74
CA GLY A 82 -4.47 -10.15 29.88
C GLY A 82 -4.17 -8.65 29.89
N ILE A 83 -4.80 -7.86 29.02
CA ILE A 83 -4.44 -6.45 28.80
C ILE A 83 -5.34 -5.49 29.58
N ARG A 84 -4.75 -4.45 30.20
CA ARG A 84 -5.44 -3.34 30.86
C ARG A 84 -5.47 -2.08 30.00
N ARG A 85 -6.49 -1.24 30.18
CA ARG A 85 -6.59 0.05 29.49
C ARG A 85 -5.38 0.94 29.76
N ASN A 86 -4.92 1.66 28.73
CA ASN A 86 -3.74 2.54 28.71
C ASN A 86 -2.38 1.86 28.95
N GLU A 87 -2.36 0.54 29.13
CA GLU A 87 -1.13 -0.25 29.16
C GLU A 87 -0.41 -0.19 27.82
N LYS A 88 0.93 -0.19 27.81
CA LYS A 88 1.71 -0.23 26.56
C LYS A 88 1.73 -1.67 26.05
N ILE A 89 1.31 -1.90 24.82
CA ILE A 89 1.17 -3.28 24.27
C ILE A 89 2.03 -3.51 23.03
N GLY A 90 2.25 -2.44 22.28
CA GLY A 90 2.88 -2.52 20.97
C GLY A 90 3.79 -1.34 20.73
N VAL A 91 4.59 -1.47 19.71
CA VAL A 91 5.55 -0.46 19.29
C VAL A 91 5.49 -0.39 17.76
N PHE A 92 5.48 0.84 17.23
CA PHE A 92 5.41 1.06 15.80
C PHE A 92 6.36 2.16 15.38
N CYS A 93 6.84 2.06 14.14
CA CYS A 93 7.68 3.06 13.50
C CYS A 93 7.11 3.38 12.12
N THR A 94 7.25 4.64 11.67
CA THR A 94 6.84 5.03 10.31
C THR A 94 8.04 5.58 9.56
N VAL A 95 8.53 4.81 8.59
CA VAL A 95 9.65 5.17 7.74
C VAL A 95 9.13 5.78 6.43
N ARG A 96 9.88 6.74 5.88
CA ARG A 96 9.58 7.41 4.61
C ARG A 96 10.87 7.60 3.82
N GLY A 97 10.74 7.92 2.53
CA GLY A 97 11.89 8.17 1.65
C GLY A 97 12.60 6.88 1.22
N GLU A 98 13.90 6.97 1.00
CA GLU A 98 14.74 5.89 0.49
C GLU A 98 14.86 4.73 1.48
N LYS A 99 15.06 5.02 2.77
CA LYS A 99 15.07 4.01 3.85
C LYS A 99 13.83 3.12 3.85
N ALA A 100 12.66 3.68 3.49
CA ALA A 100 11.43 2.89 3.40
C ALA A 100 11.44 1.89 2.23
N LYS A 101 12.11 2.23 1.12
CA LYS A 101 12.25 1.33 -0.03
C LYS A 101 13.21 0.19 0.31
N GLU A 102 14.35 0.50 0.91
CA GLU A 102 15.35 -0.50 1.32
C GLU A 102 14.76 -1.52 2.32
N ILE A 103 14.07 -1.04 3.35
CA ILE A 103 13.47 -1.92 4.36
C ILE A 103 12.33 -2.74 3.76
N LEU A 104 11.53 -2.15 2.85
CA LEU A 104 10.48 -2.87 2.14
C LEU A 104 11.06 -3.97 1.25
N GLU A 105 12.14 -3.69 0.52
CA GLU A 105 12.80 -4.66 -0.35
C GLU A 105 13.36 -5.83 0.46
N LYS A 106 14.01 -5.56 1.59
CA LYS A 106 14.44 -6.61 2.54
C LYS A 106 13.25 -7.46 3.00
N GLY A 107 12.13 -6.83 3.36
CA GLY A 107 10.92 -7.55 3.80
C GLY A 107 10.24 -8.37 2.69
N LEU A 108 10.22 -7.86 1.46
CA LEU A 108 9.67 -8.57 0.31
C LEU A 108 10.54 -9.77 -0.09
N LYS A 109 11.86 -9.67 0.06
CA LYS A 109 12.79 -10.79 -0.17
C LYS A 109 12.48 -11.98 0.74
N VAL A 110 12.13 -11.75 2.01
CA VAL A 110 11.71 -12.81 2.95
C VAL A 110 10.42 -13.50 2.51
N LYS A 111 9.58 -12.80 1.74
CA LYS A 111 8.35 -13.34 1.15
C LYS A 111 8.52 -13.78 -0.30
N GLU A 112 9.76 -13.86 -0.78
CA GLU A 112 10.08 -14.24 -2.17
C GLU A 112 9.34 -13.39 -3.22
N TYR A 113 9.01 -12.13 -2.87
CA TYR A 113 8.20 -11.21 -3.67
C TYR A 113 6.79 -11.73 -4.00
N GLU A 114 6.31 -12.72 -3.26
CA GLU A 114 4.97 -13.29 -3.41
C GLU A 114 3.99 -12.62 -2.44
N LEU A 115 2.87 -12.13 -2.97
CA LEU A 115 1.77 -11.60 -2.15
C LEU A 115 0.43 -12.13 -2.63
N HIS A 116 -0.46 -12.44 -1.70
CA HIS A 116 -1.83 -12.79 -2.05
C HIS A 116 -2.62 -11.56 -2.49
N LYS A 117 -3.57 -11.75 -3.41
CA LYS A 117 -4.55 -10.71 -3.77
C LYS A 117 -5.33 -10.17 -2.56
N GLY A 118 -5.48 -10.97 -1.50
CA GLY A 118 -6.14 -10.58 -0.24
C GLY A 118 -5.40 -9.50 0.55
N ASN A 119 -4.08 -9.39 0.39
CA ASN A 119 -3.24 -8.45 1.13
C ASN A 119 -3.39 -7.00 0.66
N PHE A 120 -3.96 -6.80 -0.53
CA PHE A 120 -4.19 -5.47 -1.09
C PHE A 120 -5.55 -4.92 -0.65
N SER A 121 -5.52 -3.73 -0.06
CA SER A 121 -6.68 -2.92 0.32
C SER A 121 -7.37 -2.33 -0.90
N GLU A 122 -8.66 -2.01 -0.77
CA GLU A 122 -9.44 -1.30 -1.79
C GLU A 122 -8.82 0.05 -2.18
N MET A 123 -8.15 0.71 -1.22
CA MET A 123 -7.47 1.99 -1.43
C MET A 123 -6.06 1.85 -2.04
N GLY A 124 -5.68 0.65 -2.47
CA GLY A 124 -4.38 0.38 -3.11
C GLY A 124 -3.18 0.33 -2.16
N ASN A 125 -3.41 0.27 -0.86
CA ASN A 125 -2.36 -0.03 0.12
C ASN A 125 -2.21 -1.55 0.25
N PHE A 126 -1.06 -2.02 0.70
CA PHE A 126 -0.86 -3.45 0.95
C PHE A 126 -0.01 -3.66 2.19
N GLY A 127 -0.07 -4.87 2.74
CA GLY A 127 0.75 -5.25 3.88
C GLY A 127 0.96 -6.75 3.96
N PHE A 128 1.96 -7.14 4.73
CA PHE A 128 2.31 -8.52 4.99
C PHE A 128 2.99 -8.64 6.35
N GLY A 129 2.93 -9.82 6.95
CA GLY A 129 3.59 -10.12 8.21
C GLY A 129 4.81 -11.01 7.99
N ILE A 130 5.86 -10.75 8.75
CA ILE A 130 7.05 -11.60 8.86
C ILE A 130 7.07 -12.19 10.27
N GLN A 131 7.38 -13.47 10.39
CA GLN A 131 7.42 -14.17 11.68
C GLN A 131 8.72 -13.90 12.45
N GLU A 132 9.84 -13.74 11.72
CA GLU A 132 11.16 -13.54 12.31
C GLU A 132 11.84 -12.31 11.69
N HIS A 133 12.30 -11.39 12.54
CA HIS A 133 13.04 -10.21 12.07
C HIS A 133 14.50 -10.51 11.68
N ILE A 134 15.01 -11.69 12.00
CA ILE A 134 16.39 -12.10 11.67
C ILE A 134 16.56 -12.19 10.16
N ASP A 135 15.51 -12.64 9.45
CA ASP A 135 15.47 -12.75 8.00
C ASP A 135 15.64 -11.39 7.28
N LEU A 136 15.47 -10.27 8.00
CA LEU A 136 15.72 -8.92 7.50
C LEU A 136 17.21 -8.53 7.50
N GLY A 137 18.10 -9.44 7.94
CA GLY A 137 19.55 -9.25 7.98
C GLY A 137 20.07 -8.64 9.28
N ILE A 138 19.29 -8.72 10.37
CA ILE A 138 19.74 -8.29 11.71
C ILE A 138 20.43 -9.47 12.39
N LYS A 139 21.61 -9.24 12.98
CA LYS A 139 22.32 -10.27 13.75
C LYS A 139 21.50 -10.66 14.98
N TYR A 140 21.37 -11.96 15.20
CA TYR A 140 20.68 -12.49 16.38
C TYR A 140 21.36 -12.07 17.69
N ASP A 141 20.55 -11.55 18.61
CA ASP A 141 20.94 -11.26 19.99
C ASP A 141 20.03 -12.06 20.95
N PRO A 142 20.58 -13.04 21.69
CA PRO A 142 19.82 -13.84 22.67
C PRO A 142 19.13 -12.99 23.74
N SER A 143 19.67 -11.81 24.05
CA SER A 143 19.11 -10.90 25.06
C SER A 143 17.79 -10.29 24.60
N ILE A 144 17.64 -10.09 23.29
CA ILE A 144 16.46 -9.48 22.67
C ILE A 144 15.42 -10.55 22.38
N GLY A 145 15.84 -11.68 21.80
CA GLY A 145 14.95 -12.75 21.35
C GLY A 145 14.38 -12.49 19.95
N ILE A 146 13.48 -13.38 19.49
CA ILE A 146 12.89 -13.35 18.14
C ILE A 146 11.51 -12.69 18.18
N TYR A 147 11.26 -11.83 17.20
CA TYR A 147 9.99 -11.10 17.06
C TYR A 147 9.51 -11.14 15.63
N GLY A 148 8.19 -11.33 15.48
CA GLY A 148 7.47 -11.06 14.25
C GLY A 148 7.08 -9.59 14.15
N MET A 149 6.88 -9.12 12.92
CA MET A 149 6.46 -7.75 12.64
C MET A 149 5.57 -7.66 11.42
N ASP A 150 4.71 -6.66 11.43
CA ASP A 150 3.82 -6.33 10.32
C ASP A 150 4.38 -5.16 9.51
N PHE A 151 4.42 -5.36 8.19
CA PHE A 151 4.73 -4.34 7.21
C PHE A 151 3.42 -3.83 6.60
N TYR A 152 3.20 -2.52 6.67
CA TYR A 152 2.09 -1.88 6.01
C TYR A 152 2.56 -0.73 5.12
N VAL A 153 2.42 -0.92 3.81
CA VAL A 153 2.87 0.01 2.78
C VAL A 153 1.70 0.88 2.35
N VAL A 154 1.90 2.19 2.43
CA VAL A 154 0.94 3.16 1.92
C VAL A 154 1.45 3.72 0.61
N LEU A 155 0.72 3.43 -0.47
CA LEU A 155 0.97 4.02 -1.78
C LEU A 155 0.33 5.42 -1.86
N GLY A 156 0.88 6.25 -2.73
CA GLY A 156 0.34 7.58 -2.99
C GLY A 156 0.79 8.12 -4.34
N ARG A 157 0.06 9.10 -4.84
CA ARG A 157 0.48 9.94 -5.97
C ARG A 157 0.90 11.31 -5.48
N ALA A 158 1.57 12.10 -6.32
CA ALA A 158 1.75 13.52 -6.07
C ALA A 158 0.37 14.20 -5.92
N GLY A 159 0.21 15.14 -4.99
CA GLY A 159 -1.08 15.82 -4.72
C GLY A 159 -1.97 15.18 -3.64
N PHE A 160 -1.58 14.05 -3.04
CA PHE A 160 -2.30 13.45 -1.90
C PHE A 160 -2.28 14.32 -0.63
N ASP A 161 -1.46 15.37 -0.60
CA ASP A 161 -1.34 16.28 0.54
C ASP A 161 -2.51 17.26 0.67
N ILE A 162 -3.32 17.43 -0.38
CA ILE A 162 -4.54 18.26 -0.35
C ILE A 162 -5.50 17.83 0.77
N GLY A 163 -5.58 16.51 1.03
CA GLY A 163 -6.40 15.96 2.11
C GLY A 163 -5.75 15.99 3.50
N LYS A 164 -4.49 16.44 3.60
CA LYS A 164 -3.69 16.39 4.85
C LYS A 164 -3.24 17.77 5.33
N ARG A 165 -3.14 18.75 4.43
CA ARG A 165 -2.76 20.12 4.76
C ARG A 165 -3.81 20.82 5.64
N LYS A 166 -3.35 21.78 6.46
CA LYS A 166 -4.20 22.61 7.34
C LYS A 166 -5.03 23.62 6.54
N HIS A 167 -4.38 24.39 5.66
CA HIS A 167 -5.03 25.43 4.88
C HIS A 167 -5.62 24.89 3.56
N LYS A 168 -6.82 25.37 3.19
CA LYS A 168 -7.53 24.99 1.95
C LYS A 168 -7.58 23.46 1.74
N LYS A 169 -7.93 22.71 2.79
CA LYS A 169 -8.08 21.26 2.73
C LYS A 169 -9.24 20.88 1.80
N ALA A 170 -9.04 19.89 0.94
CA ALA A 170 -10.08 19.39 0.06
C ALA A 170 -10.02 17.85 -0.09
N ARG A 171 -11.08 17.25 -0.63
CA ARG A 171 -11.15 15.80 -0.87
C ARG A 171 -10.40 15.44 -2.15
N ILE A 172 -9.66 14.34 -2.10
CA ILE A 172 -9.00 13.76 -3.28
C ILE A 172 -10.09 13.18 -4.19
N GLY A 173 -10.14 13.67 -5.43
CA GLY A 173 -11.09 13.24 -6.46
C GLY A 173 -10.93 11.76 -6.81
N ALA A 174 -12.03 11.10 -7.19
CA ALA A 174 -12.06 9.65 -7.42
C ALA A 174 -11.03 9.18 -8.45
N SER A 175 -10.84 9.95 -9.53
CA SER A 175 -9.87 9.64 -10.59
C SER A 175 -8.40 9.72 -10.15
N HIS A 176 -8.11 10.35 -9.01
CA HIS A 176 -6.75 10.48 -8.48
C HIS A 176 -6.47 9.46 -7.37
N ARG A 177 -7.50 8.82 -6.82
CA ARG A 177 -7.35 7.74 -5.85
C ARG A 177 -6.71 6.53 -6.53
N ILE A 178 -6.04 5.71 -5.72
CA ILE A 178 -5.43 4.47 -6.17
C ILE A 178 -6.46 3.36 -5.97
N THR A 179 -6.62 2.52 -6.98
CA THR A 179 -7.46 1.32 -6.90
C THR A 179 -6.61 0.10 -6.55
N LYS A 180 -7.27 -0.95 -6.04
CA LYS A 180 -6.61 -2.23 -5.74
C LYS A 180 -5.87 -2.81 -6.95
N ASP A 181 -6.48 -2.79 -8.14
CA ASP A 181 -5.88 -3.36 -9.34
C ASP A 181 -4.69 -2.54 -9.84
N GLU A 182 -4.73 -1.21 -9.68
CA GLU A 182 -3.57 -0.33 -9.96
C GLU A 182 -2.39 -0.65 -9.05
N ALA A 183 -2.64 -0.88 -7.75
CA ALA A 183 -1.60 -1.22 -6.80
C ALA A 183 -0.98 -2.60 -7.08
N ILE A 184 -1.80 -3.57 -7.50
CA ILE A 184 -1.32 -4.90 -7.91
C ILE A 184 -0.40 -4.80 -9.12
N LYS A 185 -0.83 -4.08 -10.17
CA LYS A 185 -0.01 -3.85 -11.36
C LYS A 185 1.29 -3.13 -11.03
N TRP A 186 1.23 -2.12 -10.17
CA TRP A 186 2.41 -1.39 -9.71
C TRP A 186 3.41 -2.30 -8.97
N PHE A 187 2.91 -3.20 -8.13
CA PHE A 187 3.75 -4.17 -7.42
C PHE A 187 4.44 -5.14 -8.39
N GLN A 188 3.70 -5.68 -9.35
CA GLN A 188 4.24 -6.55 -10.40
C GLN A 188 5.27 -5.83 -11.28
N GLN A 189 5.07 -4.54 -11.59
CA GLN A 189 5.99 -3.78 -12.43
C GLN A 189 7.25 -3.33 -11.69
N THR A 190 7.14 -2.98 -10.40
CA THR A 190 8.26 -2.38 -9.64
C THR A 190 9.17 -3.44 -9.03
N TYR A 191 8.59 -4.55 -8.59
CA TYR A 191 9.30 -5.58 -7.83
C TYR A 191 9.24 -6.96 -8.52
N GLU A 192 8.70 -7.03 -9.74
CA GLU A 192 8.51 -8.28 -10.49
C GLU A 192 7.75 -9.36 -9.71
N GLY A 193 6.95 -8.93 -8.72
CA GLY A 193 6.38 -9.81 -7.72
C GLY A 193 5.21 -10.64 -8.24
N VAL A 194 5.09 -11.86 -7.72
CA VAL A 194 4.04 -12.80 -8.10
C VAL A 194 2.81 -12.59 -7.21
N ILE A 195 1.63 -12.56 -7.85
CA ILE A 195 0.36 -12.40 -7.14
C ILE A 195 -0.36 -13.74 -7.08
N LEU A 196 -0.43 -14.30 -5.89
CA LEU A 196 -1.12 -15.54 -5.66
C LEU A 196 -2.64 -15.30 -5.62
N PRO A 197 -3.45 -16.15 -6.29
CA PRO A 197 -4.90 -16.09 -6.19
C PRO A 197 -5.29 -16.32 -4.71
N GLY A 198 -6.05 -15.39 -4.15
CA GLY A 198 -6.51 -15.54 -2.77
C GLY A 198 -7.45 -16.75 -2.66
N GLY A 199 -7.20 -17.61 -1.68
CA GLY A 199 -8.20 -18.58 -1.25
C GLY A 199 -9.53 -17.87 -0.95
N LYS A 200 -10.66 -18.54 -1.26
CA LYS A 200 -12.01 -17.96 -1.18
C LYS A 200 -12.18 -17.12 0.09
N PRO A 201 -12.74 -15.89 0.01
CA PRO A 201 -12.95 -15.08 1.20
C PRO A 201 -13.81 -15.88 2.17
N LYS A 202 -13.29 -16.16 3.38
CA LYS A 202 -14.11 -16.72 4.47
C LYS A 202 -15.27 -15.75 4.66
N LYS A 203 -16.51 -16.21 4.41
CA LYS A 203 -17.73 -15.44 4.65
C LYS A 203 -17.64 -14.86 6.06
N SER A 204 -17.62 -13.54 6.18
CA SER A 204 -17.78 -12.90 7.49
C SER A 204 -19.12 -13.36 8.04
N SER A 205 -19.09 -14.07 9.18
CA SER A 205 -20.31 -14.42 9.91
C SER A 205 -20.97 -13.12 10.34
N GLY A 206 -22.02 -12.73 9.62
CA GLY A 206 -22.81 -11.55 9.92
C GLY A 206 -23.32 -11.63 11.37
N HIS A 207 -23.06 -10.58 12.13
CA HIS A 207 -23.63 -10.41 13.46
C HIS A 207 -25.14 -10.21 13.30
N GLN A 208 -25.92 -11.29 13.45
CA GLN A 208 -27.38 -11.20 13.52
C GLN A 208 -27.73 -10.32 14.72
N ARG A 209 -28.23 -9.12 14.43
CA ARG A 209 -28.86 -8.26 15.43
C ARG A 209 -30.00 -9.06 16.06
N ARG A 210 -29.79 -9.51 17.30
CA ARG A 210 -30.86 -10.09 18.13
C ARG A 210 -32.01 -9.09 18.18
N GLY A 211 -33.12 -9.45 17.53
CA GLY A 211 -34.36 -8.67 17.59
C GLY A 211 -34.81 -8.53 19.04
N LYS A 212 -35.17 -7.31 19.42
CA LYS A 212 -35.90 -7.04 20.66
C LYS A 212 -37.22 -7.82 20.60
N LYS A 213 -37.39 -8.82 21.48
CA LYS A 213 -38.72 -9.35 21.78
C LYS A 213 -39.50 -8.24 22.48
N LYS A 214 -40.69 -7.94 21.94
CA LYS A 214 -41.75 -7.21 22.65
C LYS A 214 -42.30 -8.09 23.76
#